data_AF-A0A662VAQ2-F1
#
_entry.id   AF-A0A662VAQ2-F1
#
_cell.length_a   1.000
_cell.length_b   1.000
_cell.length_c   1.000
_cell.angle_alpha   90.00
_cell.angle_beta   90.00
_cell.angle_gamma   90.00
#
_symmetry.space_group_name_H-M   'P 1'
#
loop_
_entity.id
_entity.type
_entity.pdbx_description
1 polymer ?
#
loop_
_entity_poly.entity_id
_entity_poly.type
_entity_poly.pdbx_seq_one_letter_code
_entity_poly.pdbx_strand_id
1 'polypeptide(L)'
;EILNKVHKETLQLIQELLNIDSKAVEDVMRDLLDYTIRRFRAERVAEPEKEAEKFVGKNPIDYIRSVINYIENSNLMKLSLMRSKGNVITELGNDYAAFLDFAMLIGACFVTSNPVLIKIAWDVSPEFWNKRADDLILSIFDVSELKKLFTKGSEEERKKVVERLTVMMTMEIVYENAKLLRDIFLVTEGEAGQISLQLNPKLHTDPEAMVREALYVWSELSKKLGGIPNIVFKVPASYAGLKTAEVVTARGIGVNVTVNFGLFQEVRFAEVINKSGVIASYLTIMNGRFAAPVIKELESKGLDVKPGWWSGVAVVKRLYRILYKPIEEGGWEIYPLRIKELVASLRIYDDYYIDIVESVGVPVITVFPHVRRGFDSKERKIDLRAVEKEVDKQILKALTNSEIFKQGYYLSGDPEEFKPEDVIRLEDVDKLSEWPSYKRTITQFAQGFDDMGKLIEQRILHLISKT
;
A
#
# COMPACT_ATOMS: atom_id res chain seq x y z
N GLU A 1 4.40 -7.30 34.85
CA GLU A 1 5.13 -8.35 35.59
C GLU A 1 5.40 -9.59 34.74
N ILE A 2 4.36 -10.27 34.21
CA ILE A 2 4.51 -11.43 33.30
C ILE A 2 5.39 -11.09 32.08
N LEU A 3 5.13 -9.97 31.40
CA LEU A 3 5.94 -9.53 30.24
C LEU A 3 7.42 -9.30 30.61
N ASN A 4 7.71 -8.76 31.79
CA ASN A 4 9.08 -8.55 32.25
C ASN A 4 9.79 -9.87 32.56
N LYS A 5 9.06 -10.86 33.10
CA LYS A 5 9.56 -12.20 33.35
C LYS A 5 9.87 -12.93 32.04
N VAL A 6 8.93 -12.94 31.09
CA VAL A 6 9.11 -13.50 29.75
C VAL A 6 10.29 -12.83 29.05
N HIS A 7 10.41 -11.50 29.14
CA HIS A 7 11.54 -10.77 28.56
C HIS A 7 12.89 -11.23 29.13
N LYS A 8 13.00 -11.35 30.46
CA LYS A 8 14.24 -11.79 31.11
C LYS A 8 14.59 -13.25 30.76
N GLU A 9 13.60 -14.14 30.74
CA GLU A 9 13.79 -15.55 30.37
C GLU A 9 14.18 -15.69 28.90
N THR A 10 13.55 -14.94 27.99
CA THR A 10 13.92 -14.93 26.56
C THR A 10 15.33 -14.40 26.35
N LEU A 11 15.72 -13.30 26.99
CA LEU A 11 17.09 -12.78 26.88
C LEU A 11 18.11 -13.78 27.44
N GLN A 12 17.78 -14.47 28.53
CA GLN A 12 18.65 -15.50 29.10
C GLN A 12 18.78 -16.71 28.17
N LEU A 13 17.66 -17.20 27.60
CA LEU A 13 17.68 -18.30 26.62
C LEU A 13 18.45 -17.93 25.36
N ILE A 14 18.29 -16.70 24.85
CA ILE A 14 19.10 -16.20 23.75
C ILE A 14 20.57 -16.25 24.17
N GLN A 15 20.94 -15.67 25.32
CA GLN A 15 22.32 -15.68 25.79
C GLN A 15 22.91 -17.09 25.95
N GLU A 16 22.11 -18.04 26.44
CA GLU A 16 22.49 -19.45 26.55
C GLU A 16 22.70 -20.08 25.16
N LEU A 17 21.80 -19.84 24.21
CA LEU A 17 21.95 -20.29 22.81
C LEU A 17 23.17 -19.67 22.12
N LEU A 18 23.47 -18.39 22.38
CA LEU A 18 24.66 -17.71 21.84
C LEU A 18 25.96 -18.34 22.32
N ASN A 19 25.97 -18.96 23.50
CA ASN A 19 27.15 -19.60 24.08
C ASN A 19 27.38 -21.02 23.55
N ILE A 20 26.43 -21.61 22.82
CA ILE A 20 26.51 -22.99 22.31
C ILE A 20 27.26 -23.06 20.97
N ASP A 21 27.03 -22.10 20.07
CA ASP A 21 27.64 -22.09 18.73
C ASP A 21 27.96 -20.66 18.27
N SER A 22 29.22 -20.27 18.41
CA SER A 22 29.70 -18.94 18.00
C SER A 22 29.53 -18.68 16.50
N LYS A 23 29.56 -19.73 15.67
CA LYS A 23 29.40 -19.59 14.22
C LYS A 23 27.95 -19.27 13.85
N ALA A 24 26.99 -19.91 14.52
CA ALA A 24 25.58 -19.57 14.37
C ALA A 24 25.30 -18.10 14.77
N VAL A 25 25.97 -17.59 15.81
CA VAL A 25 25.88 -16.18 16.18
C VAL A 25 26.41 -15.26 15.09
N GLU A 26 27.58 -15.57 14.53
CA GLU A 26 28.16 -14.79 13.42
C GLU A 26 27.24 -14.75 12.20
N ASP A 27 26.61 -15.88 11.85
CA ASP A 27 25.66 -15.98 10.75
C ASP A 27 24.41 -15.12 10.99
N VAL A 28 23.80 -15.21 12.19
CA VAL A 28 22.65 -14.39 12.57
C VAL A 28 22.99 -12.90 12.55
N MET A 29 24.15 -12.52 13.08
CA MET A 29 24.58 -11.12 13.11
C MET A 29 24.80 -10.56 11.71
N ARG A 30 25.36 -11.36 10.79
CA ARG A 30 25.51 -10.99 9.38
C ARG A 30 24.14 -10.79 8.72
N ASP A 31 23.19 -11.69 8.95
CA ASP A 31 21.86 -11.61 8.35
C ASP A 31 21.07 -10.40 8.89
N LEU A 32 21.18 -10.12 10.21
CA LEU A 32 20.59 -8.92 10.83
C LEU A 32 21.19 -7.64 10.27
N LEU A 33 22.52 -7.61 10.05
CA LEU A 33 23.19 -6.47 9.45
C LEU A 33 22.73 -6.24 8.01
N ASP A 34 22.74 -7.27 7.17
CA ASP A 34 22.27 -7.18 5.78
C ASP A 34 20.80 -6.72 5.71
N TYR A 35 19.91 -7.34 6.50
CA TYR A 35 18.51 -6.93 6.60
C TYR A 35 18.39 -5.45 6.99
N THR A 36 19.13 -5.01 8.02
CA THR A 36 19.05 -3.64 8.54
C THR A 36 19.58 -2.64 7.53
N ILE A 37 20.66 -2.96 6.80
CA ILE A 37 21.19 -2.13 5.71
C ILE A 37 20.12 -1.93 4.64
N ARG A 38 19.51 -3.02 4.17
CA ARG A 38 18.46 -2.96 3.14
C ARG A 38 17.25 -2.16 3.60
N ARG A 39 16.81 -2.34 4.85
CA ARG A 39 15.74 -1.54 5.46
C ARG A 39 16.13 -0.07 5.55
N PHE A 40 17.34 0.25 5.98
CA PHE A 40 17.81 1.65 6.10
C PHE A 40 17.93 2.34 4.75
N ARG A 41 18.27 1.62 3.68
CA ARG A 41 18.17 2.14 2.30
C ARG A 41 16.72 2.47 1.93
N ALA A 42 15.76 1.59 2.23
CA ALA A 42 14.33 1.86 2.02
C ALA A 42 13.80 3.03 2.86
N GLU A 43 14.35 3.23 4.05
CA GLU A 43 14.09 4.37 4.94
C GLU A 43 14.85 5.64 4.54
N ARG A 44 15.69 5.58 3.50
CA ARG A 44 16.51 6.69 2.98
C ARG A 44 17.46 7.29 4.03
N VAL A 45 18.06 6.42 4.85
CA VAL A 45 19.15 6.82 5.76
C VAL A 45 20.37 7.25 4.95
N ALA A 46 21.03 8.34 5.36
CA ALA A 46 22.14 8.93 4.60
C ALA A 46 23.38 8.02 4.51
N GLU A 47 23.75 7.37 5.62
CA GLU A 47 24.87 6.39 5.69
C GLU A 47 24.30 5.03 6.16
N PRO A 48 23.57 4.28 5.30
CA PRO A 48 22.78 3.14 5.75
C PRO A 48 23.64 2.01 6.32
N GLU A 49 24.84 1.77 5.79
CA GLU A 49 25.77 0.76 6.29
C GLU A 49 26.25 1.09 7.71
N LYS A 50 26.82 2.28 7.89
CA LYS A 50 27.35 2.75 9.18
C LYS A 50 26.28 2.86 10.26
N GLU A 51 25.10 3.36 9.90
CA GLU A 51 23.99 3.45 10.85
C GLU A 51 23.41 2.06 11.18
N ALA A 52 23.41 1.12 10.21
CA ALA A 52 23.00 -0.25 10.47
C ALA A 52 23.98 -0.97 11.41
N GLU A 53 25.30 -0.78 11.24
CA GLU A 53 26.31 -1.32 12.16
C GLU A 53 26.09 -0.84 13.60
N LYS A 54 25.78 0.46 13.78
CA LYS A 54 25.43 1.01 15.10
C LYS A 54 24.14 0.43 15.65
N PHE A 55 23.12 0.30 14.80
CA PHE A 55 21.80 -0.22 15.20
C PHE A 55 21.87 -1.70 15.59
N VAL A 56 22.61 -2.52 14.83
CA VAL A 56 22.77 -3.95 15.07
C VAL A 56 23.70 -4.22 16.25
N GLY A 57 24.75 -3.44 16.43
CA GLY A 57 25.68 -3.60 17.54
C GLY A 57 26.54 -4.86 17.40
N LYS A 58 27.06 -5.37 18.52
CA LYS A 58 28.09 -6.44 18.51
C LYS A 58 27.52 -7.83 18.69
N ASN A 59 26.30 -7.94 19.20
CA ASN A 59 25.63 -9.20 19.50
C ASN A 59 24.10 -9.02 19.41
N PRO A 60 23.31 -10.10 19.38
CA PRO A 60 21.86 -10.00 19.22
C PRO A 60 21.14 -9.21 20.32
N ILE A 61 21.70 -9.12 21.54
CA ILE A 61 21.11 -8.32 22.62
C ILE A 61 21.19 -6.83 22.29
N ASP A 62 22.29 -6.37 21.68
CA ASP A 62 22.43 -4.97 21.24
C ASP A 62 21.36 -4.62 20.19
N TYR A 63 21.17 -5.49 19.19
CA TYR A 63 20.10 -5.33 18.19
C TYR A 63 18.72 -5.24 18.84
N ILE A 64 18.39 -6.17 19.75
CA ILE A 64 17.10 -6.17 20.46
C ILE A 64 16.91 -4.87 21.24
N ARG A 65 17.93 -4.36 21.93
CA ARG A 65 17.87 -3.07 22.64
C ARG A 65 17.59 -1.91 21.68
N SER A 66 18.24 -1.87 20.52
CA SER A 66 18.00 -0.86 19.50
C SER A 66 16.57 -0.91 18.95
N VAL A 67 16.04 -2.11 18.73
CA VAL A 67 14.64 -2.33 18.31
C VAL A 67 13.66 -1.86 19.38
N ILE A 68 13.88 -2.23 20.65
CA ILE A 68 13.03 -1.78 21.77
C ILE A 68 13.04 -0.26 21.87
N ASN A 69 14.22 0.35 21.83
CA ASN A 69 14.35 1.81 21.85
C ASN A 69 13.61 2.47 20.68
N TYR A 70 13.64 1.88 19.48
CA TYR A 70 12.84 2.38 18.35
C TYR A 70 11.33 2.30 18.64
N ILE A 71 10.84 1.17 19.15
CA ILE A 71 9.41 0.95 19.46
C ILE A 71 8.94 1.93 20.54
N GLU A 72 9.68 2.09 21.64
CA GLU A 72 9.33 2.96 22.77
C GLU A 72 9.23 4.43 22.38
N ASN A 73 10.05 4.87 21.40
CA ASN A 73 10.07 6.25 20.94
C ASN A 73 9.22 6.51 19.69
N SER A 74 8.60 5.47 19.12
CA SER A 74 7.79 5.61 17.90
C SER A 74 6.45 6.31 18.17
N ASN A 75 6.17 7.38 17.42
CA ASN A 75 4.87 8.04 17.45
C ASN A 75 3.78 7.15 16.84
N LEU A 76 4.13 6.37 15.82
CA LEU A 76 3.20 5.42 15.22
C LEU A 76 2.87 4.26 16.15
N MET A 77 3.83 3.77 16.95
CA MET A 77 3.52 2.79 18.01
C MET A 77 2.55 3.36 19.05
N LYS A 78 2.74 4.63 19.47
CA LYS A 78 1.80 5.31 20.36
C LYS A 78 0.39 5.34 19.75
N LEU A 79 0.26 5.65 18.46
CA LEU A 79 -1.02 5.62 17.75
C LEU A 79 -1.64 4.21 17.72
N SER A 80 -0.86 3.19 17.38
CA SER A 80 -1.30 1.78 17.38
C SER A 80 -1.81 1.32 18.75
N LEU A 81 -1.16 1.74 19.84
CA LEU A 81 -1.61 1.48 21.21
C LEU A 81 -2.89 2.23 21.57
N MET A 82 -3.13 3.42 21.02
CA MET A 82 -4.40 4.14 21.20
C MET A 82 -5.53 3.42 20.44
N ARG A 83 -5.25 2.88 19.25
CA ARG A 83 -6.20 2.05 18.50
C ARG A 83 -6.58 0.80 19.27
N SER A 84 -5.61 0.06 19.83
CA SER A 84 -5.90 -1.16 20.59
C SER A 84 -6.74 -0.93 21.85
N LYS A 85 -6.75 0.31 22.37
CA LYS A 85 -7.60 0.75 23.49
C LYS A 85 -8.99 1.25 23.05
N GLY A 86 -9.24 1.34 21.74
CA GLY A 86 -10.49 1.87 21.19
C GLY A 86 -10.58 3.40 21.14
N ASN A 87 -9.47 4.11 21.37
CA ASN A 87 -9.49 5.59 21.42
C ASN A 87 -9.50 6.23 20.02
N VAL A 88 -9.10 5.49 18.99
CA VAL A 88 -9.07 5.90 17.59
C VAL A 88 -9.19 4.66 16.72
N ILE A 89 -9.77 4.76 15.52
CA ILE A 89 -9.92 3.61 14.63
C ILE A 89 -8.71 3.40 13.71
N THR A 90 -7.85 4.42 13.57
CA THR A 90 -6.76 4.45 12.59
C THR A 90 -5.77 3.31 12.77
N GLU A 91 -5.80 2.42 11.80
CA GLU A 91 -4.86 1.34 11.59
C GLU A 91 -3.65 1.82 10.79
N LEU A 92 -2.47 1.32 11.17
CA LEU A 92 -1.24 1.55 10.44
C LEU A 92 -1.07 0.50 9.34
N GLY A 93 -0.83 0.96 8.11
CA GLY A 93 -0.38 0.13 6.99
C GLY A 93 1.10 0.35 6.65
N ASN A 94 1.72 -0.66 6.03
CA ASN A 94 3.05 -0.57 5.45
C ASN A 94 2.93 -0.37 3.92
N ASP A 95 3.30 0.81 3.41
CA ASP A 95 3.27 1.11 1.96
C ASP A 95 4.57 0.66 1.28
N TYR A 96 4.90 -0.60 1.47
CA TYR A 96 6.14 -1.21 0.99
C TYR A 96 5.96 -2.71 0.98
N ALA A 97 6.06 -3.38 -0.18
CA ALA A 97 5.86 -4.83 -0.29
C ALA A 97 7.00 -5.67 0.35
N ALA A 98 7.80 -5.05 1.23
CA ALA A 98 8.90 -5.61 1.98
C ALA A 98 8.97 -4.95 3.38
N PHE A 99 9.72 -5.57 4.30
CA PHE A 99 9.93 -5.08 5.68
C PHE A 99 8.65 -4.94 6.51
N LEU A 100 7.61 -5.70 6.17
CA LEU A 100 6.36 -5.75 6.95
C LEU A 100 6.61 -6.28 8.36
N ASP A 101 7.45 -7.30 8.49
CA ASP A 101 7.91 -7.86 9.76
C ASP A 101 8.39 -6.78 10.74
N PHE A 102 9.21 -5.81 10.29
CA PHE A 102 9.62 -4.69 11.13
C PHE A 102 8.49 -3.68 11.37
N ALA A 103 7.64 -3.41 10.38
CA ALA A 103 6.50 -2.52 10.53
C ALA A 103 5.46 -3.05 11.55
N MET A 104 5.30 -4.38 11.63
CA MET A 104 4.41 -5.03 12.59
C MET A 104 4.84 -4.78 14.04
N LEU A 105 6.14 -4.56 14.29
CA LEU A 105 6.64 -4.25 15.64
C LEU A 105 6.08 -2.95 16.22
N ILE A 106 5.63 -2.03 15.37
CA ILE A 106 4.95 -0.79 15.76
C ILE A 106 3.44 -0.82 15.48
N GLY A 107 2.87 -2.00 15.28
CA GLY A 107 1.44 -2.23 15.13
C GLY A 107 0.88 -2.13 13.71
N ALA A 108 1.72 -2.14 12.66
CA ALA A 108 1.22 -2.23 11.30
C ALA A 108 0.50 -3.56 11.07
N CYS A 109 -0.74 -3.50 10.58
CA CYS A 109 -1.58 -4.69 10.33
C CYS A 109 -2.27 -4.67 8.96
N PHE A 110 -1.77 -3.83 8.05
CA PHE A 110 -2.17 -3.77 6.66
C PHE A 110 -0.95 -3.58 5.75
N VAL A 111 -1.02 -4.06 4.50
CA VAL A 111 0.02 -3.81 3.49
C VAL A 111 -0.59 -3.37 2.18
N THR A 112 0.01 -2.33 1.59
CA THR A 112 -0.25 -1.96 0.20
C THR A 112 0.89 -2.40 -0.70
N SER A 113 0.56 -3.10 -1.79
CA SER A 113 1.44 -3.31 -2.92
C SER A 113 0.94 -2.57 -4.17
N ASN A 114 1.83 -2.40 -5.13
CA ASN A 114 1.57 -2.00 -6.52
C ASN A 114 2.78 -2.46 -7.37
N PRO A 115 2.71 -2.48 -8.71
CA PRO A 115 3.79 -3.02 -9.54
C PRO A 115 5.16 -2.40 -9.28
N VAL A 116 5.22 -1.09 -8.97
CA VAL A 116 6.49 -0.43 -8.62
C VAL A 116 7.05 -0.99 -7.30
N LEU A 117 6.20 -1.15 -6.29
CA LEU A 117 6.61 -1.71 -4.99
C LEU A 117 6.95 -3.20 -5.06
N ILE A 118 6.30 -3.96 -5.94
CA ILE A 118 6.60 -5.38 -6.19
C ILE A 118 7.99 -5.52 -6.79
N LYS A 119 8.34 -4.70 -7.79
CA LYS A 119 9.70 -4.66 -8.33
C LYS A 119 10.72 -4.24 -7.27
N ILE A 120 10.41 -3.24 -6.44
CA ILE A 120 11.29 -2.83 -5.34
C ILE A 120 11.51 -3.98 -4.34
N ALA A 121 10.47 -4.74 -3.99
CA ALA A 121 10.61 -5.91 -3.12
C ALA A 121 11.53 -6.97 -3.73
N TRP A 122 11.50 -7.14 -5.06
CA TRP A 122 12.48 -7.96 -5.78
C TRP A 122 13.90 -7.41 -5.65
N ASP A 123 14.09 -6.12 -5.98
CA ASP A 123 15.41 -5.47 -5.96
C ASP A 123 16.06 -5.46 -4.57
N VAL A 124 15.24 -5.48 -3.51
CA VAL A 124 15.69 -5.57 -2.11
C VAL A 124 16.24 -6.97 -1.78
N SER A 125 15.75 -8.04 -2.41
CA SER A 125 16.19 -9.42 -2.12
C SER A 125 16.36 -10.23 -3.40
N PRO A 126 17.24 -9.82 -4.33
CA PRO A 126 17.23 -10.33 -5.70
C PRO A 126 17.57 -11.82 -5.77
N GLU A 127 18.49 -12.31 -4.95
CA GLU A 127 18.88 -13.73 -4.95
C GLU A 127 17.72 -14.65 -4.54
N PHE A 128 17.01 -14.27 -3.48
CA PHE A 128 15.82 -14.97 -3.00
C PHE A 128 14.73 -15.02 -4.08
N TRP A 129 14.42 -13.87 -4.68
CA TRP A 129 13.36 -13.78 -5.68
C TRP A 129 13.73 -14.37 -7.03
N ASN A 130 14.99 -14.27 -7.46
CA ASN A 130 15.50 -14.97 -8.64
C ASN A 130 15.31 -16.48 -8.49
N LYS A 131 15.69 -17.05 -7.34
CA LYS A 131 15.48 -18.47 -7.07
C LYS A 131 13.98 -18.82 -7.08
N ARG A 132 13.15 -18.02 -6.41
CA ARG A 132 11.70 -18.26 -6.37
C ARG A 132 11.06 -18.23 -7.76
N ALA A 133 11.51 -17.32 -8.62
CA ALA A 133 11.04 -17.22 -9.98
C ALA A 133 11.52 -18.36 -10.87
N ASP A 134 12.77 -18.81 -10.72
CA ASP A 134 13.25 -20.01 -11.40
C ASP A 134 12.39 -21.23 -11.01
N ASP A 135 12.18 -21.42 -9.70
CA ASP A 135 11.34 -22.50 -9.15
C ASP A 135 9.89 -22.41 -9.70
N LEU A 136 9.32 -21.20 -9.78
CA LEU A 136 7.99 -20.97 -10.35
C LEU A 136 7.94 -21.30 -11.85
N ILE A 137 8.89 -20.80 -12.64
CA ILE A 137 8.92 -21.01 -14.09
C ILE A 137 9.00 -22.51 -14.40
N LEU A 138 9.90 -23.23 -13.71
CA LEU A 138 10.09 -24.67 -13.87
C LEU A 138 8.90 -25.50 -13.39
N SER A 139 8.05 -24.96 -12.50
CA SER A 139 6.82 -25.64 -12.07
C SER A 139 5.70 -25.61 -13.11
N ILE A 140 5.82 -24.75 -14.14
CA ILE A 140 4.75 -24.50 -15.13
C ILE A 140 5.19 -24.93 -16.52
N PHE A 141 6.48 -24.77 -16.85
CA PHE A 141 6.99 -24.97 -18.20
C PHE A 141 8.23 -25.85 -18.22
N ASP A 142 8.30 -26.71 -19.23
CA ASP A 142 9.55 -27.38 -19.58
C ASP A 142 10.50 -26.39 -20.28
N VAL A 143 11.80 -26.47 -19.96
CA VAL A 143 12.79 -25.55 -20.54
C VAL A 143 12.89 -25.70 -22.06
N SER A 144 12.65 -26.90 -22.61
CA SER A 144 12.62 -27.15 -24.05
C SER A 144 11.46 -26.42 -24.75
N GLU A 145 10.29 -26.34 -24.11
CA GLU A 145 9.13 -25.60 -24.59
C GLU A 145 9.40 -24.10 -24.59
N LEU A 146 9.97 -23.57 -23.49
CA LEU A 146 10.38 -22.18 -23.40
C LEU A 146 11.43 -21.84 -24.46
N LYS A 147 12.43 -22.71 -24.67
CA LYS A 147 13.45 -22.53 -25.72
C LYS A 147 12.82 -22.44 -27.11
N LYS A 148 11.86 -23.32 -27.42
CA LYS A 148 11.12 -23.28 -28.69
C LYS A 148 10.30 -21.99 -28.82
N LEU A 149 9.58 -21.60 -27.77
CA LEU A 149 8.76 -20.39 -27.76
C LEU A 149 9.61 -19.12 -27.93
N PHE A 150 10.73 -19.01 -27.22
CA PHE A 150 11.56 -17.81 -27.25
C PHE A 150 12.43 -17.67 -28.50
N THR A 151 12.63 -18.77 -29.26
CA THR A 151 13.38 -18.77 -30.52
C THR A 151 12.51 -18.71 -31.77
N LYS A 152 11.31 -19.33 -31.73
CA LYS A 152 10.43 -19.49 -32.91
C LYS A 152 9.02 -18.95 -32.72
N GLY A 153 8.61 -18.66 -31.48
CA GLY A 153 7.29 -18.11 -31.19
C GLY A 153 7.16 -16.65 -31.59
N SER A 154 5.92 -16.22 -31.78
CA SER A 154 5.60 -14.82 -32.03
C SER A 154 5.86 -13.95 -30.79
N GLU A 155 6.00 -12.65 -30.99
CA GLU A 155 6.12 -11.68 -29.90
C GLU A 155 4.92 -11.72 -28.94
N GLU A 156 3.71 -11.87 -29.48
CA GLU A 156 2.49 -11.93 -28.69
C GLU A 156 2.41 -13.18 -27.80
N GLU A 157 2.86 -14.34 -28.28
CA GLU A 157 2.92 -15.56 -27.47
C GLU A 157 3.94 -15.44 -26.33
N ARG A 158 5.12 -14.87 -26.61
CA ARG A 158 6.14 -14.61 -25.58
C ARG A 158 5.63 -13.63 -24.52
N LYS A 159 5.00 -12.54 -24.97
CA LYS A 159 4.40 -11.53 -24.09
C LYS A 159 3.35 -12.14 -23.17
N LYS A 160 2.43 -12.96 -23.70
CA LYS A 160 1.41 -13.65 -22.87
C LYS A 160 2.02 -14.51 -21.77
N VAL A 161 3.10 -15.25 -22.07
CA VAL A 161 3.81 -16.06 -21.07
C VAL A 161 4.47 -15.18 -20.01
N VAL A 162 5.16 -14.11 -20.42
CA VAL A 162 5.81 -13.16 -19.50
C VAL A 162 4.78 -12.46 -18.62
N GLU A 163 3.66 -11.98 -19.18
CA GLU A 163 2.60 -11.32 -18.41
C GLU A 163 1.97 -12.27 -17.39
N ARG A 164 1.68 -13.52 -17.78
CA ARG A 164 1.16 -14.55 -16.85
C ARG A 164 2.14 -14.79 -15.70
N LEU A 165 3.42 -15.00 -15.99
CA LEU A 165 4.44 -15.22 -14.97
C LEU A 165 4.66 -13.98 -14.09
N THR A 166 4.47 -12.78 -14.62
CA THR A 166 4.54 -11.51 -13.87
C THR A 166 3.41 -11.41 -12.85
N VAL A 167 2.17 -11.77 -13.24
CA VAL A 167 1.02 -11.87 -12.30
C VAL A 167 1.32 -12.91 -11.22
N MET A 168 1.84 -14.07 -11.60
CA MET A 168 2.16 -15.14 -10.64
C MET A 168 3.29 -14.73 -9.68
N MET A 169 4.35 -14.05 -10.14
CA MET A 169 5.38 -13.54 -9.23
C MET A 169 4.89 -12.39 -8.35
N THR A 170 4.00 -11.54 -8.85
CA THR A 170 3.30 -10.56 -8.01
C THR A 170 2.55 -11.25 -6.88
N MET A 171 1.84 -12.34 -7.19
CA MET A 171 1.15 -13.18 -6.21
C MET A 171 2.11 -13.82 -5.21
N GLU A 172 3.27 -14.33 -5.63
CA GLU A 172 4.28 -14.89 -4.72
C GLU A 172 4.84 -13.86 -3.73
N ILE A 173 5.09 -12.62 -4.19
CA ILE A 173 5.54 -11.53 -3.32
C ILE A 173 4.46 -11.13 -2.31
N VAL A 174 3.20 -11.05 -2.75
CA VAL A 174 2.08 -10.79 -1.84
C VAL A 174 1.88 -11.96 -0.87
N TYR A 175 2.04 -13.20 -1.31
CA TYR A 175 1.90 -14.39 -0.48
C TYR A 175 2.88 -14.40 0.70
N GLU A 176 4.13 -13.98 0.49
CA GLU A 176 5.11 -13.86 1.58
C GLU A 176 4.65 -12.87 2.66
N ASN A 177 4.07 -11.75 2.27
CA ASN A 177 3.49 -10.80 3.23
C ASN A 177 2.19 -11.34 3.85
N ALA A 178 1.36 -12.07 3.07
CA ALA A 178 0.07 -12.61 3.51
C ALA A 178 0.22 -13.56 4.70
N LYS A 179 1.29 -14.38 4.69
CA LYS A 179 1.62 -15.26 5.81
C LYS A 179 1.85 -14.49 7.11
N LEU A 180 2.55 -13.35 7.07
CA LEU A 180 2.88 -12.57 8.26
C LEU A 180 1.63 -12.00 8.96
N LEU A 181 0.63 -11.59 8.18
CA LEU A 181 -0.62 -11.03 8.71
C LEU A 181 -1.74 -12.07 8.87
N ARG A 182 -1.47 -13.34 8.59
CA ARG A 182 -2.49 -14.38 8.52
C ARG A 182 -3.22 -14.57 9.84
N ASP A 183 -2.47 -14.64 10.93
CA ASP A 183 -3.05 -14.86 12.26
C ASP A 183 -3.91 -13.67 12.71
N ILE A 184 -3.48 -12.45 12.40
CA ILE A 184 -4.27 -11.23 12.67
C ILE A 184 -5.59 -11.30 11.90
N PHE A 185 -5.55 -11.67 10.62
CA PHE A 185 -6.76 -11.81 9.81
C PHE A 185 -7.72 -12.86 10.38
N LEU A 186 -7.22 -14.02 10.78
CA LEU A 186 -8.06 -15.10 11.31
C LEU A 186 -8.67 -14.73 12.67
N VAL A 187 -7.89 -14.16 13.58
CA VAL A 187 -8.35 -13.77 14.93
C VAL A 187 -9.33 -12.59 14.89
N THR A 188 -9.21 -11.71 13.89
CA THR A 188 -10.11 -10.56 13.71
C THR A 188 -11.24 -10.82 12.72
N GLU A 189 -11.43 -12.08 12.28
CA GLU A 189 -12.46 -12.47 11.32
C GLU A 189 -12.46 -11.63 10.03
N GLY A 190 -11.29 -11.14 9.63
CA GLY A 190 -11.07 -10.33 8.44
C GLY A 190 -11.20 -8.82 8.63
N GLU A 191 -11.49 -8.32 9.84
CA GLU A 191 -11.49 -6.88 10.12
C GLU A 191 -10.09 -6.26 10.07
N ALA A 192 -9.00 -7.03 10.22
CA ALA A 192 -7.62 -6.57 10.06
C ALA A 192 -6.76 -7.64 9.36
N GLY A 193 -5.46 -7.36 9.17
CA GLY A 193 -4.51 -8.36 8.64
C GLY A 193 -4.64 -8.61 7.13
N GLN A 194 -5.26 -7.69 6.40
CA GLN A 194 -5.45 -7.79 4.96
C GLN A 194 -4.27 -7.18 4.18
N ILE A 195 -4.11 -7.64 2.94
CA ILE A 195 -3.06 -7.17 2.03
C ILE A 195 -3.65 -6.81 0.68
N SER A 196 -3.26 -5.67 0.15
CA SER A 196 -3.67 -5.25 -1.19
C SER A 196 -2.78 -5.88 -2.26
N LEU A 197 -3.38 -6.64 -3.17
CA LEU A 197 -2.76 -7.15 -4.39
C LEU A 197 -3.27 -6.37 -5.59
N GLN A 198 -2.38 -5.67 -6.30
CA GLN A 198 -2.75 -4.93 -7.51
C GLN A 198 -2.93 -5.87 -8.70
N LEU A 199 -4.13 -5.85 -9.29
CA LEU A 199 -4.37 -6.48 -10.59
C LEU A 199 -3.52 -5.80 -11.66
N ASN A 200 -3.24 -6.51 -12.74
CA ASN A 200 -2.47 -6.01 -13.88
C ASN A 200 -3.03 -4.65 -14.34
N PRO A 201 -2.28 -3.56 -14.15
CA PRO A 201 -2.75 -2.20 -14.45
C PRO A 201 -3.01 -1.98 -15.94
N LYS A 202 -2.48 -2.85 -16.83
CA LYS A 202 -2.73 -2.77 -18.27
C LYS A 202 -4.16 -3.18 -18.62
N LEU A 203 -4.89 -3.83 -17.71
CA LEU A 203 -6.29 -4.23 -17.86
C LEU A 203 -7.28 -3.14 -17.39
N HIS A 204 -6.83 -1.93 -17.07
CA HIS A 204 -7.66 -0.86 -16.47
C HIS A 204 -8.84 -0.36 -17.31
N THR A 205 -8.97 -0.82 -18.57
CA THR A 205 -10.09 -0.57 -19.48
C THR A 205 -10.94 -1.81 -19.76
N ASP A 206 -10.55 -3.00 -19.30
CA ASP A 206 -11.23 -4.27 -19.55
C ASP A 206 -11.72 -4.88 -18.21
N PRO A 207 -13.00 -4.66 -17.85
CA PRO A 207 -13.54 -5.16 -16.59
C PRO A 207 -13.58 -6.69 -16.54
N GLU A 208 -13.79 -7.37 -17.66
CA GLU A 208 -13.87 -8.84 -17.70
C GLU A 208 -12.51 -9.47 -17.50
N ALA A 209 -11.46 -8.91 -18.10
CA ALA A 209 -10.09 -9.39 -17.90
C ALA A 209 -9.65 -9.20 -16.45
N MET A 210 -9.95 -8.05 -15.83
CA MET A 210 -9.68 -7.82 -14.41
C MET A 210 -10.42 -8.83 -13.51
N VAL A 211 -11.69 -9.13 -13.79
CA VAL A 211 -12.44 -10.16 -13.05
C VAL A 211 -11.81 -11.54 -13.21
N ARG A 212 -11.45 -11.94 -14.43
CA ARG A 212 -10.80 -13.24 -14.69
C ARG A 212 -9.49 -13.37 -13.91
N GLU A 213 -8.66 -12.33 -13.92
CA GLU A 213 -7.40 -12.32 -13.17
C GLU A 213 -7.64 -12.39 -11.66
N ALA A 214 -8.57 -11.59 -11.12
CA ALA A 214 -8.91 -11.61 -9.71
C ALA A 214 -9.37 -13.00 -9.23
N LEU A 215 -10.26 -13.65 -9.99
CA LEU A 215 -10.76 -14.99 -9.62
C LEU A 215 -9.68 -16.07 -9.75
N TYR A 216 -8.79 -15.96 -10.74
CA TYR A 216 -7.63 -16.84 -10.87
C TYR A 216 -6.70 -16.72 -9.66
N VAL A 217 -6.26 -15.49 -9.34
CA VAL A 217 -5.34 -15.23 -8.22
C VAL A 217 -5.97 -15.62 -6.89
N TRP A 218 -7.27 -15.35 -6.70
CA TRP A 218 -8.00 -15.74 -5.49
C TRP A 218 -7.98 -17.26 -5.29
N SER A 219 -8.25 -18.03 -6.36
CA SER A 219 -8.22 -19.50 -6.33
C SER A 219 -6.84 -20.04 -5.98
N GLU A 220 -5.79 -19.52 -6.61
CA GLU A 220 -4.42 -19.96 -6.36
C GLU A 220 -3.96 -19.64 -4.94
N LEU A 221 -4.20 -18.41 -4.45
CA LEU A 221 -3.88 -18.05 -3.07
C LEU A 221 -4.70 -18.84 -2.06
N SER A 222 -5.96 -19.17 -2.37
CA SER A 222 -6.80 -19.99 -1.48
C SER A 222 -6.20 -21.37 -1.26
N LYS A 223 -5.67 -21.98 -2.32
CA LYS A 223 -4.95 -23.27 -2.24
C LYS A 223 -3.67 -23.14 -1.43
N LYS A 224 -2.86 -22.11 -1.70
CA LYS A 224 -1.57 -21.92 -1.02
C LYS A 224 -1.72 -21.60 0.48
N LEU A 225 -2.72 -20.81 0.85
CA LEU A 225 -2.99 -20.41 2.24
C LEU A 225 -3.89 -21.39 2.99
N GLY A 226 -4.42 -22.41 2.32
CA GLY A 226 -5.29 -23.41 2.95
C GLY A 226 -6.64 -22.85 3.43
N GLY A 227 -7.24 -21.90 2.71
CA GLY A 227 -8.52 -21.30 3.10
C GLY A 227 -8.75 -19.93 2.45
N ILE A 228 -9.66 -19.13 3.04
CA ILE A 228 -9.97 -17.77 2.55
C ILE A 228 -8.70 -16.91 2.60
N PRO A 229 -8.20 -16.37 1.48
CA PRO A 229 -7.04 -15.49 1.47
C PRO A 229 -7.28 -14.19 2.24
N ASN A 230 -6.28 -13.71 2.98
CA ASN A 230 -6.29 -12.40 3.61
C ASN A 230 -5.84 -11.29 2.64
N ILE A 231 -6.39 -11.30 1.42
CA ILE A 231 -6.08 -10.30 0.40
C ILE A 231 -7.32 -9.52 -0.03
N VAL A 232 -7.09 -8.30 -0.54
CA VAL A 232 -8.06 -7.51 -1.30
C VAL A 232 -7.47 -7.15 -2.66
N PHE A 233 -8.30 -7.14 -3.70
CA PHE A 233 -7.85 -6.82 -5.05
C PHE A 233 -7.84 -5.32 -5.27
N LYS A 234 -6.67 -4.79 -5.57
CA LYS A 234 -6.50 -3.37 -5.84
C LYS A 234 -6.92 -3.08 -7.28
N VAL A 235 -7.95 -2.27 -7.46
CA VAL A 235 -8.56 -1.95 -8.76
C VAL A 235 -8.46 -0.44 -9.02
N PRO A 236 -8.18 0.00 -10.26
CA PRO A 236 -8.15 1.43 -10.56
C PRO A 236 -9.54 2.04 -10.41
N ALA A 237 -9.62 3.30 -9.98
CA ALA A 237 -10.86 4.04 -9.82
C ALA A 237 -11.38 4.58 -11.15
N SER A 238 -11.63 3.65 -12.07
CA SER A 238 -12.16 3.86 -13.42
C SER A 238 -13.53 3.21 -13.56
N TYR A 239 -14.23 3.47 -14.67
CA TYR A 239 -15.49 2.78 -14.97
C TYR A 239 -15.31 1.25 -15.06
N ALA A 240 -14.24 0.78 -15.71
CA ALA A 240 -13.93 -0.65 -15.77
C ALA A 240 -13.64 -1.20 -14.36
N GLY A 241 -12.86 -0.48 -13.55
CA GLY A 241 -12.60 -0.88 -12.16
C GLY A 241 -13.86 -0.91 -11.29
N LEU A 242 -14.81 0.01 -11.52
CA LEU A 242 -16.12 0.03 -10.86
C LEU A 242 -16.91 -1.24 -11.19
N LYS A 243 -16.93 -1.63 -12.47
CA LYS A 243 -17.57 -2.88 -12.93
C LYS A 243 -16.89 -4.14 -12.40
N THR A 244 -15.57 -4.14 -12.30
CA THR A 244 -14.84 -5.21 -11.63
C THR A 244 -15.20 -5.28 -10.14
N ALA A 245 -15.22 -4.14 -9.44
CA ALA A 245 -15.58 -4.08 -8.02
C ALA A 245 -17.00 -4.61 -7.77
N GLU A 246 -17.97 -4.26 -8.61
CA GLU A 246 -19.35 -4.78 -8.56
C GLU A 246 -19.37 -6.31 -8.58
N VAL A 247 -18.64 -6.94 -9.50
CA VAL A 247 -18.61 -8.40 -9.68
C VAL A 247 -17.83 -9.11 -8.56
N VAL A 248 -16.69 -8.54 -8.14
CA VAL A 248 -15.78 -9.14 -7.16
C VAL A 248 -16.37 -9.04 -5.75
N THR A 249 -16.88 -7.87 -5.36
CA THR A 249 -17.48 -7.66 -4.03
C THR A 249 -18.80 -8.42 -3.85
N ALA A 250 -19.58 -8.62 -4.92
CA ALA A 250 -20.76 -9.50 -4.88
C ALA A 250 -20.43 -10.97 -4.55
N ARG A 251 -19.17 -11.39 -4.72
CA ARG A 251 -18.66 -12.72 -4.33
C ARG A 251 -18.05 -12.75 -2.92
N GLY A 252 -18.18 -11.66 -2.16
CA GLY A 252 -17.57 -11.52 -0.84
C GLY A 252 -16.06 -11.27 -0.86
N ILE A 253 -15.49 -10.98 -2.03
CA ILE A 253 -14.06 -10.70 -2.18
C ILE A 253 -13.84 -9.18 -2.08
N GLY A 254 -12.97 -8.76 -1.16
CA GLY A 254 -12.67 -7.34 -0.94
C GLY A 254 -11.90 -6.71 -2.09
N VAL A 255 -12.15 -5.42 -2.32
CA VAL A 255 -11.36 -4.58 -3.23
C VAL A 255 -10.67 -3.46 -2.49
N ASN A 256 -9.55 -2.99 -3.03
CA ASN A 256 -8.93 -1.72 -2.65
C ASN A 256 -8.93 -0.78 -3.86
N VAL A 257 -9.79 0.23 -3.85
CA VAL A 257 -9.96 1.18 -4.94
C VAL A 257 -8.79 2.16 -4.93
N THR A 258 -7.98 2.19 -5.99
CA THR A 258 -6.75 2.99 -6.10
C THR A 258 -6.69 3.78 -7.40
N VAL A 259 -5.60 4.52 -7.66
CA VAL A 259 -5.56 5.50 -8.77
C VAL A 259 -6.77 6.45 -8.64
N ASN A 260 -7.02 6.81 -7.37
CA ASN A 260 -8.17 7.53 -6.90
C ASN A 260 -7.69 8.79 -6.20
N PHE A 261 -8.30 9.91 -6.57
CA PHE A 261 -7.84 11.24 -6.21
C PHE A 261 -8.98 12.20 -5.90
N GLY A 262 -10.25 11.73 -5.91
CA GLY A 262 -11.37 12.63 -5.77
C GLY A 262 -12.71 11.98 -5.44
N LEU A 263 -13.63 12.78 -4.88
CA LEU A 263 -14.93 12.33 -4.42
C LEU A 263 -15.80 11.75 -5.53
N PHE A 264 -15.70 12.27 -6.76
CA PHE A 264 -16.45 11.76 -7.92
C PHE A 264 -16.12 10.29 -8.24
N GLN A 265 -14.93 9.83 -7.87
CA GLN A 265 -14.52 8.43 -7.95
C GLN A 265 -14.98 7.68 -6.69
N GLU A 266 -14.59 8.17 -5.50
CA GLU A 266 -14.82 7.48 -4.21
C GLU A 266 -16.29 7.19 -3.93
N VAL A 267 -17.15 8.19 -4.08
CA VAL A 267 -18.58 8.07 -3.78
C VAL A 267 -19.23 6.96 -4.63
N ARG A 268 -18.85 6.87 -5.91
CA ARG A 268 -19.39 5.86 -6.83
C ARG A 268 -18.96 4.44 -6.45
N PHE A 269 -17.71 4.26 -6.03
CA PHE A 269 -17.25 2.96 -5.53
C PHE A 269 -17.89 2.61 -4.18
N ALA A 270 -18.03 3.59 -3.29
CA ALA A 270 -18.73 3.41 -2.02
C ALA A 270 -20.17 2.93 -2.25
N GLU A 271 -20.91 3.49 -3.20
CA GLU A 271 -22.28 3.03 -3.55
C GLU A 271 -22.33 1.54 -3.94
N VAL A 272 -21.40 1.11 -4.79
CA VAL A 272 -21.34 -0.28 -5.28
C VAL A 272 -20.94 -1.23 -4.16
N ILE A 273 -19.90 -0.89 -3.40
CA ILE A 273 -19.41 -1.71 -2.29
C ILE A 273 -20.48 -1.77 -1.18
N ASN A 274 -21.18 -0.67 -0.90
CA ASN A 274 -22.18 -0.61 0.16
C ASN A 274 -23.37 -1.54 -0.10
N LYS A 275 -23.72 -1.77 -1.37
CA LYS A 275 -24.75 -2.72 -1.81
C LYS A 275 -24.29 -4.19 -1.72
N SER A 276 -23.00 -4.45 -1.59
CA SER A 276 -22.45 -5.79 -1.42
C SER A 276 -22.46 -6.25 0.05
N GLY A 277 -22.31 -7.55 0.29
CA GLY A 277 -22.11 -8.13 1.63
C GLY A 277 -20.64 -8.36 1.99
N VAL A 278 -19.70 -7.66 1.34
CA VAL A 278 -18.26 -7.87 1.56
C VAL A 278 -17.84 -7.48 2.97
N ILE A 279 -16.92 -8.27 3.56
CA ILE A 279 -16.41 -8.06 4.93
C ILE A 279 -15.65 -6.74 5.04
N ALA A 280 -14.70 -6.52 4.12
CA ALA A 280 -13.90 -5.30 4.09
C ALA A 280 -13.51 -4.93 2.65
N SER A 281 -13.57 -3.65 2.34
CA SER A 281 -13.04 -3.04 1.13
C SER A 281 -12.51 -1.65 1.45
N TYR A 282 -11.63 -1.15 0.59
CA TYR A 282 -10.86 0.06 0.85
C TYR A 282 -11.08 1.09 -0.25
N LEU A 283 -11.14 2.35 0.16
CA LEU A 283 -11.27 3.54 -0.67
C LEU A 283 -9.98 4.35 -0.49
N THR A 284 -9.00 4.15 -1.38
CA THR A 284 -7.65 4.73 -1.22
C THR A 284 -7.55 6.10 -1.88
N ILE A 285 -7.43 7.17 -1.07
CA ILE A 285 -6.98 8.48 -1.58
C ILE A 285 -5.46 8.50 -1.65
N MET A 286 -4.92 8.76 -2.84
CA MET A 286 -3.47 8.92 -3.05
C MET A 286 -3.03 10.38 -2.82
N ASN A 287 -3.11 10.86 -1.57
CA ASN A 287 -2.88 12.27 -1.17
C ASN A 287 -1.74 12.95 -1.93
N GLY A 288 -0.52 12.44 -1.79
CA GLY A 288 0.65 13.09 -2.36
C GLY A 288 0.71 13.07 -3.89
N ARG A 289 0.02 12.13 -4.55
CA ARG A 289 -0.10 12.10 -6.02
C ARG A 289 -1.18 13.05 -6.51
N PHE A 290 -2.20 13.32 -5.71
CA PHE A 290 -3.21 14.34 -6.00
C PHE A 290 -2.68 15.76 -5.75
N ALA A 291 -1.95 15.96 -4.66
CA ALA A 291 -1.40 17.26 -4.30
C ALA A 291 -0.33 17.78 -5.27
N ALA A 292 0.52 16.91 -5.81
CA ALA A 292 1.60 17.31 -6.70
C ALA A 292 1.14 18.14 -7.94
N PRO A 293 0.13 17.71 -8.72
CA PRO A 293 -0.37 18.52 -9.83
C PRO A 293 -1.15 19.77 -9.39
N VAL A 294 -1.85 19.75 -8.26
CA VAL A 294 -2.51 20.95 -7.69
C VAL A 294 -1.47 22.03 -7.35
N ILE A 295 -0.40 21.64 -6.65
CA ILE A 295 0.74 22.52 -6.31
C ILE A 295 1.33 23.14 -7.57
N LYS A 296 1.58 22.33 -8.60
CA LYS A 296 2.13 22.79 -9.88
C LYS A 296 1.20 23.78 -10.60
N GLU A 297 -0.12 23.56 -10.52
CA GLU A 297 -1.10 24.47 -11.12
C GLU A 297 -1.11 25.82 -10.38
N LEU A 298 -1.12 25.82 -9.05
CA LEU A 298 -1.04 27.04 -8.24
C LEU A 298 0.26 27.82 -8.53
N GLU A 299 1.40 27.12 -8.57
CA GLU A 299 2.70 27.68 -8.91
C GLU A 299 2.70 28.34 -10.30
N SER A 300 2.12 27.66 -11.31
CA SER A 300 2.03 28.20 -12.68
C SER A 300 1.18 29.47 -12.78
N LYS A 301 0.28 29.69 -11.82
CA LYS A 301 -0.55 30.90 -11.70
C LYS A 301 0.09 31.97 -10.82
N GLY A 302 1.31 31.74 -10.31
CA GLY A 302 2.02 32.66 -9.42
C GLY A 302 1.40 32.78 -8.02
N LEU A 303 0.65 31.76 -7.58
CA LEU A 303 -0.05 31.75 -6.30
C LEU A 303 0.76 31.02 -5.21
N ASP A 304 0.38 31.20 -3.94
CA ASP A 304 0.94 30.42 -2.83
C ASP A 304 0.64 28.93 -3.03
N VAL A 305 1.69 28.11 -2.92
CA VAL A 305 1.64 26.66 -3.12
C VAL A 305 1.28 25.89 -1.85
N LYS A 306 1.42 26.49 -0.66
CA LYS A 306 1.15 25.83 0.62
C LYS A 306 -0.29 25.30 0.75
N PRO A 307 -1.33 26.01 0.28
CA PRO A 307 -2.68 25.44 0.21
C PRO A 307 -2.74 24.13 -0.57
N GLY A 308 -1.91 23.96 -1.61
CA GLY A 308 -1.81 22.73 -2.39
C GLY A 308 -1.39 21.49 -1.58
N TRP A 309 -0.72 21.66 -0.43
CA TRP A 309 -0.38 20.54 0.47
C TRP A 309 -1.63 19.95 1.14
N TRP A 310 -2.70 20.73 1.28
CA TRP A 310 -3.96 20.35 1.91
C TRP A 310 -4.96 19.68 0.95
N SER A 311 -4.68 19.62 -0.35
CA SER A 311 -5.68 19.18 -1.34
C SER A 311 -6.18 17.75 -1.10
N GLY A 312 -5.28 16.78 -0.86
CA GLY A 312 -5.64 15.40 -0.52
C GLY A 312 -6.35 15.32 0.82
N VAL A 313 -5.84 16.02 1.84
CA VAL A 313 -6.44 16.09 3.18
C VAL A 313 -7.86 16.65 3.16
N ALA A 314 -8.13 17.65 2.32
CA ALA A 314 -9.47 18.22 2.17
C ALA A 314 -10.46 17.22 1.58
N VAL A 315 -10.04 16.45 0.57
CA VAL A 315 -10.85 15.36 0.00
C VAL A 315 -11.09 14.27 1.05
N VAL A 316 -10.05 13.86 1.78
CA VAL A 316 -10.13 12.84 2.84
C VAL A 316 -11.13 13.25 3.93
N LYS A 317 -10.96 14.43 4.53
CA LYS A 317 -11.87 14.92 5.59
C LYS A 317 -13.31 15.07 5.10
N ARG A 318 -13.50 15.39 3.82
CA ARG A 318 -14.83 15.46 3.22
C ARG A 318 -15.43 14.08 2.97
N LEU A 319 -14.66 13.13 2.46
CA LEU A 319 -15.09 11.75 2.27
C LEU A 319 -15.44 11.09 3.61
N TYR A 320 -14.60 11.26 4.63
CA TYR A 320 -14.86 10.79 5.99
C TYR A 320 -16.25 11.22 6.48
N ARG A 321 -16.61 12.50 6.26
CA ARG A 321 -17.93 13.02 6.64
C ARG A 321 -19.06 12.38 5.85
N ILE A 322 -18.90 12.26 4.53
CA ILE A 322 -19.88 11.62 3.66
C ILE A 322 -20.12 10.17 4.08
N LEU A 323 -19.06 9.40 4.32
CA LEU A 323 -19.19 7.98 4.63
C LEU A 323 -19.73 7.75 6.05
N TYR A 324 -19.16 8.42 7.06
CA TYR A 324 -19.27 7.96 8.44
C TYR A 324 -20.16 8.82 9.34
N LYS A 325 -20.55 10.03 8.92
CA LYS A 325 -21.49 10.82 9.72
C LYS A 325 -22.90 10.24 9.69
N PRO A 326 -23.72 10.49 10.73
CA PRO A 326 -25.12 10.09 10.75
C PRO A 326 -25.89 10.65 9.55
N ILE A 327 -26.97 9.95 9.17
CA ILE A 327 -27.84 10.35 8.06
C ILE A 327 -28.45 11.74 8.30
N GLU A 328 -28.84 12.04 9.54
CA GLU A 328 -29.34 13.35 9.97
C GLU A 328 -28.30 14.49 9.86
N GLU A 329 -27.01 14.18 9.81
CA GLU A 329 -25.93 15.14 9.54
C GLU A 329 -25.54 15.18 8.05
N GLY A 330 -26.23 14.43 7.19
CA GLY A 330 -25.97 14.34 5.75
C GLY A 330 -24.89 13.32 5.35
N GLY A 331 -24.45 12.46 6.29
CA GLY A 331 -23.58 11.33 6.00
C GLY A 331 -24.36 10.05 5.65
N TRP A 332 -23.65 8.94 5.45
CA TRP A 332 -24.21 7.65 5.04
C TRP A 332 -24.23 6.61 6.16
N GLU A 333 -23.68 6.95 7.34
CA GLU A 333 -23.59 6.06 8.50
C GLU A 333 -22.98 4.68 8.17
N ILE A 334 -22.00 4.66 7.27
CA ILE A 334 -21.28 3.44 6.89
C ILE A 334 -20.46 2.93 8.09
N TYR A 335 -20.49 1.62 8.32
CA TYR A 335 -19.60 1.00 9.30
C TYR A 335 -18.12 1.09 8.85
N PRO A 336 -17.24 1.81 9.58
CA PRO A 336 -15.90 2.14 9.10
C PRO A 336 -14.94 0.96 8.95
N LEU A 337 -15.21 -0.19 9.58
CA LEU A 337 -14.39 -1.40 9.38
C LEU A 337 -14.78 -2.20 8.13
N ARG A 338 -15.93 -1.90 7.52
CA ARG A 338 -16.40 -2.55 6.29
C ARG A 338 -15.98 -1.82 5.02
N ILE A 339 -16.19 -0.52 4.96
CA ILE A 339 -15.74 0.33 3.86
C ILE A 339 -14.76 1.33 4.44
N LYS A 340 -13.49 1.01 4.26
CA LYS A 340 -12.37 1.66 4.91
C LYS A 340 -11.78 2.73 4.02
N GLU A 341 -11.95 3.99 4.38
CA GLU A 341 -11.16 5.07 3.82
C GLU A 341 -9.68 4.84 4.18
N LEU A 342 -8.81 4.95 3.17
CA LEU A 342 -7.39 4.67 3.27
C LEU A 342 -6.59 5.84 2.70
N VAL A 343 -5.72 6.44 3.53
CA VAL A 343 -4.78 7.47 3.07
C VAL A 343 -3.46 6.83 2.64
N ALA A 344 -3.05 7.08 1.39
CA ALA A 344 -1.84 6.52 0.79
C ALA A 344 -1.02 7.53 0.01
N SER A 345 0.15 7.11 -0.47
CA SER A 345 1.06 7.93 -1.27
C SER A 345 1.46 9.23 -0.55
N LEU A 346 1.81 9.13 0.73
CA LEU A 346 2.18 10.25 1.58
C LEU A 346 3.40 11.00 1.03
N ARG A 347 3.50 12.29 1.36
CA ARG A 347 4.68 13.13 1.08
C ARG A 347 5.17 13.82 2.35
N ILE A 348 6.46 14.14 2.34
CA ILE A 348 7.07 15.01 3.34
C ILE A 348 7.19 16.38 2.69
N TYR A 349 6.27 17.29 3.01
CA TYR A 349 6.33 18.70 2.58
C TYR A 349 7.23 19.51 3.50
N ASP A 350 7.05 19.26 4.79
CA ASP A 350 7.79 19.83 5.89
C ASP A 350 7.73 18.85 7.08
N ASP A 351 8.18 19.33 8.23
CA ASP A 351 8.17 18.57 9.47
C ASP A 351 6.77 18.48 10.12
N TYR A 352 5.70 19.00 9.51
CA TYR A 352 4.33 18.82 9.99
C TYR A 352 3.76 17.44 9.65
N TYR A 353 4.20 16.80 8.56
CA TYR A 353 3.67 15.52 8.08
C TYR A 353 2.14 15.54 7.95
N ILE A 354 1.64 16.53 7.20
CA ILE A 354 0.22 16.82 7.06
C ILE A 354 -0.64 15.60 6.70
N ASP A 355 -0.17 14.73 5.81
CA ASP A 355 -0.89 13.53 5.37
C ASP A 355 -1.15 12.51 6.49
N ILE A 356 -0.37 12.57 7.58
CA ILE A 356 -0.59 11.74 8.77
C ILE A 356 -1.41 12.54 9.78
N VAL A 357 -0.88 13.70 10.21
CA VAL A 357 -1.41 14.45 11.35
C VAL A 357 -2.86 14.88 11.13
N GLU A 358 -3.23 15.27 9.91
CA GLU A 358 -4.59 15.74 9.61
C GLU A 358 -5.57 14.62 9.29
N SER A 359 -5.08 13.40 9.07
CA SER A 359 -5.90 12.24 8.67
C SER A 359 -6.12 11.25 9.81
N VAL A 360 -5.49 11.42 10.98
CA VAL A 360 -5.78 10.57 12.14
C VAL A 360 -7.27 10.61 12.47
N GLY A 361 -7.86 9.43 12.59
CA GLY A 361 -9.29 9.18 12.70
C GLY A 361 -9.88 8.43 11.49
N VAL A 362 -9.23 8.45 10.31
CA VAL A 362 -9.62 7.56 9.20
C VAL A 362 -9.34 6.09 9.55
N PRO A 363 -10.01 5.10 8.93
CA PRO A 363 -9.76 3.69 9.21
C PRO A 363 -8.32 3.23 8.96
N VAL A 364 -7.66 3.66 7.87
CA VAL A 364 -6.28 3.23 7.57
C VAL A 364 -5.40 4.37 7.04
N ILE A 365 -4.16 4.44 7.53
CA ILE A 365 -3.09 5.24 6.92
C ILE A 365 -1.93 4.31 6.58
N THR A 366 -1.59 4.18 5.31
CA THR A 366 -0.45 3.34 4.87
C THR A 366 0.80 4.20 4.67
N VAL A 367 1.91 3.85 5.33
CA VAL A 367 3.07 4.74 5.46
C VAL A 367 4.30 4.10 4.82
N PHE A 368 5.02 4.87 3.98
CA PHE A 368 6.32 4.42 3.44
C PHE A 368 7.39 4.35 4.54
N PRO A 369 8.40 3.47 4.43
CA PRO A 369 9.46 3.35 5.43
C PRO A 369 10.19 4.66 5.75
N HIS A 370 10.53 5.45 4.72
CA HIS A 370 11.19 6.76 4.91
C HIS A 370 10.28 7.81 5.56
N VAL A 371 8.97 7.78 5.29
CA VAL A 371 8.00 8.67 5.94
C VAL A 371 7.81 8.27 7.40
N ARG A 372 7.70 6.96 7.69
CA ARG A 372 7.66 6.42 9.04
C ARG A 372 8.88 6.86 9.85
N ARG A 373 10.08 6.65 9.33
CA ARG A 373 11.33 7.03 10.00
C ARG A 373 11.38 8.54 10.28
N GLY A 374 10.99 9.35 9.30
CA GLY A 374 10.93 10.80 9.46
C GLY A 374 9.90 11.23 10.51
N PHE A 375 8.72 10.62 10.52
CA PHE A 375 7.67 10.90 11.49
C PHE A 375 8.08 10.51 12.92
N ASP A 376 8.76 9.38 13.09
CA ASP A 376 9.26 8.88 14.39
C ASP A 376 10.56 9.55 14.86
N SER A 377 11.16 10.45 14.06
CA SER A 377 12.46 11.06 14.37
C SER A 377 12.48 11.96 15.62
N LYS A 378 11.31 12.37 16.10
CA LYS A 378 11.12 13.15 17.34
C LYS A 378 9.71 12.97 17.87
N GLU A 379 9.51 13.26 19.15
CA GLU A 379 8.18 13.17 19.76
C GLU A 379 7.18 14.14 19.14
N ARG A 380 5.94 13.66 18.93
CA ARG A 380 4.83 14.43 18.35
C ARG A 380 3.57 14.29 19.19
N LYS A 381 2.81 15.38 19.27
CA LYS A 381 1.43 15.34 19.77
C LYS A 381 0.52 14.95 18.61
N ILE A 382 -0.29 13.92 18.81
CA ILE A 382 -1.24 13.42 17.82
C ILE A 382 -2.65 13.72 18.31
N ASP A 383 -3.43 14.42 17.49
CA ASP A 383 -4.86 14.59 17.73
C ASP A 383 -5.63 13.40 17.16
N LEU A 384 -6.28 12.64 18.04
CA LEU A 384 -7.00 11.42 17.68
C LEU A 384 -8.28 11.68 16.88
N ARG A 385 -8.77 12.93 16.85
CA ARG A 385 -9.96 13.36 16.12
C ARG A 385 -9.62 14.35 14.99
N ALA A 386 -8.38 14.32 14.51
CA ALA A 386 -7.90 15.27 13.51
C ALA A 386 -8.78 15.28 12.25
N VAL A 387 -9.19 14.12 11.73
CA VAL A 387 -10.03 14.00 10.53
C VAL A 387 -11.37 14.73 10.64
N GLU A 388 -11.91 14.88 11.86
CA GLU A 388 -13.20 15.52 12.09
C GLU A 388 -13.14 17.06 12.01
N LYS A 389 -11.93 17.62 12.14
CA LYS A 389 -11.71 19.07 12.08
C LYS A 389 -11.82 19.56 10.65
N GLU A 390 -12.52 20.68 10.46
CA GLU A 390 -12.61 21.32 9.15
C GLU A 390 -11.25 21.84 8.67
N VAL A 391 -11.06 21.80 7.35
CA VAL A 391 -9.95 22.52 6.71
C VAL A 391 -10.25 24.02 6.78
N ASP A 392 -9.22 24.82 7.04
CA ASP A 392 -9.34 26.27 7.12
C ASP A 392 -9.98 26.85 5.85
N LYS A 393 -10.93 27.78 6.02
CA LYS A 393 -11.72 28.35 4.93
C LYS A 393 -10.87 29.14 3.93
N GLN A 394 -9.79 29.78 4.38
CA GLN A 394 -8.86 30.49 3.50
C GLN A 394 -8.05 29.49 2.66
N ILE A 395 -7.66 28.36 3.23
CA ILE A 395 -7.00 27.27 2.50
C ILE A 395 -7.94 26.69 1.44
N LEU A 396 -9.19 26.36 1.79
CA LEU A 396 -10.18 25.87 0.83
C LEU A 396 -10.44 26.87 -0.29
N LYS A 397 -10.59 28.16 0.05
CA LYS A 397 -10.75 29.23 -0.95
C LYS A 397 -9.52 29.40 -1.84
N ALA A 398 -8.31 29.23 -1.31
CA ALA A 398 -7.10 29.28 -2.13
C ALA A 398 -7.05 28.10 -3.11
N LEU A 399 -7.47 26.91 -2.66
CA LEU A 399 -7.52 25.70 -3.47
C LEU A 399 -8.50 25.76 -4.65
N THR A 400 -9.57 26.57 -4.59
CA THR A 400 -10.49 26.74 -5.74
C THR A 400 -9.83 27.40 -6.96
N ASN A 401 -8.64 27.97 -6.82
CA ASN A 401 -7.83 28.43 -7.95
C ASN A 401 -7.20 27.29 -8.77
N SER A 402 -7.40 26.02 -8.39
CA SER A 402 -6.92 24.85 -9.14
C SER A 402 -8.09 24.06 -9.72
N GLU A 403 -8.15 23.91 -11.05
CA GLU A 403 -9.15 23.06 -11.71
C GLU A 403 -8.98 21.59 -11.29
N ILE A 404 -7.73 21.17 -11.05
CA ILE A 404 -7.42 19.81 -10.62
C ILE A 404 -7.98 19.56 -9.21
N PHE A 405 -7.84 20.51 -8.30
CA PHE A 405 -8.46 20.42 -6.97
C PHE A 405 -9.97 20.41 -7.08
N LYS A 406 -10.56 21.35 -7.84
CA LYS A 406 -12.00 21.44 -8.05
C LYS A 406 -12.58 20.12 -8.56
N GLN A 407 -11.95 19.49 -9.56
CA GLN A 407 -12.36 18.18 -10.05
C GLN A 407 -12.30 17.07 -8.98
N GLY A 408 -11.28 17.07 -8.12
CA GLY A 408 -11.18 16.07 -7.06
C GLY A 408 -12.13 16.31 -5.88
N TYR A 409 -12.49 17.57 -5.60
CA TYR A 409 -13.26 17.95 -4.42
C TYR A 409 -14.76 18.11 -4.71
N TYR A 410 -15.16 18.51 -5.91
CA TYR A 410 -16.53 18.84 -6.27
C TYR A 410 -17.46 17.61 -6.31
N LEU A 411 -18.68 17.79 -5.80
CA LEU A 411 -19.83 16.93 -6.02
C LEU A 411 -20.99 17.75 -6.56
N SER A 412 -21.92 17.10 -7.28
CA SER A 412 -23.08 17.79 -7.83
C SER A 412 -23.94 18.41 -6.71
N GLY A 413 -24.21 19.71 -6.82
CA GLY A 413 -24.95 20.48 -5.81
C GLY A 413 -24.07 21.39 -4.96
N ASP A 414 -22.75 21.27 -5.07
CA ASP A 414 -21.81 22.18 -4.42
C ASP A 414 -21.89 23.62 -4.98
N PRO A 415 -21.44 24.63 -4.21
CA PRO A 415 -21.29 25.99 -4.70
C PRO A 415 -20.45 26.06 -5.97
N GLU A 416 -20.81 26.98 -6.87
CA GLU A 416 -20.18 27.12 -8.19
C GLU A 416 -18.66 27.39 -8.11
N GLU A 417 -18.17 28.00 -7.02
CA GLU A 417 -16.73 28.24 -6.81
C GLU A 417 -15.89 26.95 -6.73
N PHE A 418 -16.50 25.82 -6.32
CA PHE A 418 -15.82 24.53 -6.28
C PHE A 418 -15.97 23.74 -7.57
N LYS A 419 -16.84 24.16 -8.49
CA LYS A 419 -17.13 23.41 -9.71
C LYS A 419 -16.01 23.59 -10.73
N PRO A 420 -15.43 22.50 -11.27
CA PRO A 420 -14.46 22.60 -12.35
C PRO A 420 -15.15 23.05 -13.63
N GLU A 421 -14.38 23.70 -14.53
CA GLU A 421 -14.90 24.16 -15.83
C GLU A 421 -15.44 23.00 -16.69
N ASP A 422 -14.72 21.88 -16.72
CA ASP A 422 -15.14 20.64 -17.36
C ASP A 422 -15.24 19.51 -16.33
N VAL A 423 -16.47 19.17 -15.93
CA VAL A 423 -16.73 18.12 -14.93
C VAL A 423 -16.50 16.75 -15.56
N ILE A 424 -15.52 16.01 -15.04
CA ILE A 424 -15.22 14.62 -15.43
C ILE A 424 -16.01 13.65 -14.55
N ARG A 425 -16.65 12.65 -15.16
CA ARG A 425 -17.28 11.51 -14.48
C ARG A 425 -16.51 10.23 -14.78
N LEU A 426 -16.80 9.15 -14.03
CA LEU A 426 -16.18 7.84 -14.31
C LEU A 426 -16.52 7.34 -15.71
N GLU A 427 -17.75 7.61 -16.17
CA GLU A 427 -18.24 7.26 -17.49
C GLU A 427 -17.52 8.00 -18.63
N ASP A 428 -16.89 9.15 -18.35
CA ASP A 428 -16.11 9.92 -19.32
C ASP A 428 -14.69 9.33 -19.46
N VAL A 429 -14.60 8.08 -19.91
CA VAL A 429 -13.37 7.26 -19.90
C VAL A 429 -12.18 7.97 -20.52
N ASP A 430 -12.37 8.66 -21.65
CA ASP A 430 -11.30 9.38 -22.34
C ASP A 430 -10.81 10.58 -21.52
N LYS A 431 -11.73 11.34 -20.91
CA LYS A 431 -11.38 12.49 -20.06
C LYS A 431 -10.65 12.05 -18.79
N LEU A 432 -11.14 11.00 -18.13
CA LEU A 432 -10.48 10.45 -16.94
C LEU A 432 -9.07 9.93 -17.27
N SER A 433 -8.90 9.28 -18.42
CA SER A 433 -7.61 8.77 -18.88
C SER A 433 -6.59 9.87 -19.14
N GLU A 434 -7.04 11.09 -19.44
CA GLU A 434 -6.21 12.28 -19.62
C GLU A 434 -6.07 13.13 -18.35
N TRP A 435 -6.85 12.86 -17.30
CA TRP A 435 -6.75 13.62 -16.05
C TRP A 435 -5.36 13.43 -15.41
N PRO A 436 -4.59 14.50 -15.09
CA PRO A 436 -3.16 14.41 -14.84
C PRO A 436 -2.74 13.40 -13.76
N SER A 437 -3.49 13.33 -12.66
CA SER A 437 -3.22 12.41 -11.54
C SER A 437 -3.43 10.95 -11.94
N TYR A 438 -4.53 10.67 -12.66
CA TYR A 438 -4.91 9.35 -13.15
C TYR A 438 -3.92 8.86 -14.21
N LYS A 439 -3.75 9.62 -15.30
CA LYS A 439 -2.84 9.30 -16.41
C LYS A 439 -1.45 8.94 -15.91
N ARG A 440 -0.83 9.84 -15.15
CA ARG A 440 0.54 9.66 -14.66
C ARG A 440 0.68 8.39 -13.81
N THR A 441 -0.31 8.12 -12.95
CA THR A 441 -0.23 7.01 -12.01
C THR A 441 -0.49 5.67 -12.69
N ILE A 442 -1.51 5.56 -13.53
CA ILE A 442 -1.81 4.31 -14.23
C ILE A 442 -0.70 3.95 -15.23
N THR A 443 -0.14 4.93 -15.95
CA THR A 443 1.02 4.72 -16.85
C THR A 443 2.24 4.25 -16.07
N GLN A 444 2.54 4.86 -14.91
CA GLN A 444 3.66 4.42 -14.09
C GLN A 444 3.47 2.99 -13.55
N PHE A 445 2.24 2.62 -13.17
CA PHE A 445 1.95 1.26 -12.72
C PHE A 445 2.10 0.26 -13.86
N ALA A 446 1.61 0.59 -15.06
CA ALA A 446 1.82 -0.23 -16.26
C ALA A 446 3.32 -0.42 -16.56
N GLN A 447 4.11 0.65 -16.49
CA GLN A 447 5.56 0.56 -16.67
C GLN A 447 6.22 -0.32 -15.60
N GLY A 448 5.83 -0.19 -14.34
CA GLY A 448 6.35 -1.03 -13.26
C GLY A 448 6.03 -2.51 -13.46
N PHE A 449 4.86 -2.82 -14.05
CA PHE A 449 4.49 -4.19 -14.42
C PHE A 449 5.37 -4.70 -15.56
N ASP A 450 5.59 -3.90 -16.61
CA ASP A 450 6.47 -4.28 -17.72
C ASP A 450 7.93 -4.44 -17.26
N ASP A 451 8.41 -3.63 -16.32
CA ASP A 451 9.76 -3.74 -15.76
C ASP A 451 9.94 -5.03 -14.95
N MET A 452 8.91 -5.45 -14.22
CA MET A 452 8.87 -6.77 -13.59
C MET A 452 8.88 -7.89 -14.65
N GLY A 453 8.14 -7.72 -15.74
CA GLY A 453 8.14 -8.66 -16.88
C GLY A 453 9.52 -8.85 -17.51
N LYS A 454 10.32 -7.78 -17.63
CA LYS A 454 11.72 -7.87 -18.10
C LYS A 454 12.59 -8.74 -17.19
N LEU A 455 12.40 -8.67 -15.86
CA LEU A 455 13.12 -9.53 -14.93
C LEU A 455 12.74 -11.01 -15.13
N ILE A 456 11.45 -11.29 -15.33
CA ILE A 456 10.97 -12.63 -15.64
C ILE A 456 11.56 -13.16 -16.96
N GLU A 457 11.56 -12.34 -18.01
CA GLU A 457 12.17 -12.70 -19.29
C GLU A 457 13.67 -13.02 -19.14
N GLN A 458 14.40 -12.23 -18.36
CA GLN A 458 15.80 -12.51 -18.03
C GLN A 458 15.96 -13.85 -17.32
N ARG A 459 15.06 -14.20 -16.39
CA ARG A 459 15.08 -15.52 -15.72
C ARG A 459 14.82 -16.66 -16.70
N ILE A 460 13.87 -16.51 -17.61
CA ILE A 460 13.59 -17.52 -18.66
C ILE A 460 14.84 -17.74 -19.52
N LEU A 461 15.47 -16.67 -19.99
CA LEU A 461 16.69 -16.77 -20.81
C LEU A 461 17.86 -17.40 -20.05
N HIS A 462 17.99 -17.12 -18.75
CA HIS A 462 18.97 -17.76 -17.87
C HIS A 462 18.73 -19.25 -17.70
N LEU A 463 17.48 -19.69 -17.59
CA LEU A 463 17.14 -21.12 -17.53
C LEU A 463 17.44 -21.81 -18.86
N ILE A 464 17.09 -21.18 -19.99
CA ILE A 464 17.37 -21.71 -21.33
C ILE A 464 18.89 -21.83 -21.57
N SER A 465 19.71 -20.89 -21.10
CA SER A 465 21.16 -20.91 -21.33
C SER A 465 21.89 -22.02 -20.56
N LYS A 466 21.28 -22.53 -19.49
CA LYS A 466 21.78 -23.69 -18.72
C LYS A 466 21.51 -25.04 -19.40
N THR A 467 20.73 -25.07 -20.49
CA THR A 467 20.29 -26.27 -21.22
C THR A 467 20.67 -26.24 -22.70
#